data_AF-A0A660L673-F1
#
_entry.id   AF-A0A660L673-F1
#
_cell.length_a   1.000
_cell.length_b   1.000
_cell.length_c   1.000
_cell.angle_alpha   90.00
_cell.angle_beta   90.00
_cell.angle_gamma   90.00
#
_symmetry.space_group_name_H-M   'P 1'
#
loop_
_entity.id
_entity.type
_entity.pdbx_description
1 polymer ?
#
loop_
_entity_poly.entity_id
_entity_poly.type
_entity_poly.pdbx_seq_one_letter_code
_entity_poly.pdbx_strand_id
1 'polypeptide(L)'
;MAASRYRIDAPAIAAAALRRATPPNSPPGLALVLPTSPVGLRRAVQTLTDYASSELHSTPGVERCYDGNGYHAQAPNPSAEAWLWAIEAWDEKPRAIGVCVMLEHAPSTWALTWAWMHPFERRRGHLTKAWPYLQSRYGAFTVDQPSAAMQAFLAGR
;
A
#
# COMPACT_ATOMS: atom_id res chain seq x y z
N MET A 1 -5.02 28.05 4.25
CA MET A 1 -3.68 27.42 4.16
C MET A 1 -3.36 26.83 5.53
N ALA A 2 -3.56 25.51 5.72
CA ALA A 2 -3.32 24.87 7.03
C ALA A 2 -2.88 23.41 6.81
N ALA A 3 -1.64 23.23 6.37
CA ALA A 3 -0.99 21.93 6.47
C ALA A 3 -0.56 21.75 7.92
N SER A 4 -1.33 20.99 8.69
CA SER A 4 -0.92 20.54 10.02
C SER A 4 0.34 19.69 9.85
N ARG A 5 1.51 20.30 10.11
CA ARG A 5 2.84 19.74 9.91
C ARG A 5 3.16 18.72 11.00
N TYR A 6 2.54 17.55 10.94
CA TYR A 6 3.04 16.41 11.70
C TYR A 6 4.25 15.83 10.97
N ARG A 7 5.32 15.59 11.71
CA ARG A 7 6.44 14.76 11.25
C ARG A 7 5.89 13.33 11.14
N ILE A 8 5.34 13.00 9.98
CA ILE A 8 4.98 11.62 9.66
C ILE A 8 6.32 10.90 9.52
N ASP A 9 6.69 10.09 10.52
CA ASP A 9 7.87 9.24 10.51
C ASP A 9 7.66 8.06 9.56
N ALA A 10 7.39 8.38 8.30
CA ALA A 10 7.18 7.42 7.24
C ALA A 10 8.30 7.51 6.20
N PRO A 11 8.58 6.40 5.51
CA PRO A 11 9.75 6.30 4.66
C PRO A 11 9.67 7.30 3.52
N ALA A 12 10.76 8.05 3.32
CA ALA A 12 10.94 8.89 2.14
C ALA A 12 11.13 8.01 0.91
N ILE A 13 10.49 8.41 -0.19
CA ILE A 13 10.62 7.77 -1.49
C ILE A 13 11.16 8.80 -2.47
N ALA A 14 12.08 8.38 -3.35
CA ALA A 14 12.53 9.24 -4.45
C ALA A 14 11.37 9.56 -5.40
N ALA A 15 11.10 10.84 -5.66
CA ALA A 15 9.98 11.27 -6.51
C ALA A 15 10.01 10.63 -7.91
N ALA A 16 11.19 10.49 -8.51
CA ALA A 16 11.33 9.83 -9.81
C ALA A 16 10.96 8.33 -9.76
N ALA A 17 11.26 7.64 -8.65
CA ALA A 17 10.86 6.25 -8.47
C ALA A 17 9.34 6.14 -8.31
N LEU A 18 8.74 7.01 -7.49
CA LEU A 18 7.29 7.05 -7.29
C LEU A 18 6.56 7.30 -8.62
N ARG A 19 7.00 8.30 -9.41
CA ARG A 19 6.42 8.62 -10.72
C ARG A 19 6.47 7.43 -11.68
N ARG A 20 7.58 6.71 -11.74
CA ARG A 20 7.72 5.51 -12.59
C ARG A 20 6.82 4.36 -12.14
N ALA A 21 6.57 4.24 -10.85
CA ALA A 21 5.75 3.19 -10.27
C ALA A 21 4.24 3.55 -10.21
N THR A 22 3.87 4.78 -10.54
CA THR A 22 2.48 5.25 -10.58
C THR A 22 1.87 4.88 -11.94
N PRO A 23 0.92 3.95 -12.01
CA PRO A 23 0.34 3.56 -13.29
C PRO A 23 -0.51 4.67 -13.92
N PRO A 24 -0.69 4.67 -15.25
CA PRO A 24 -1.58 5.64 -15.90
C PRO A 24 -3.00 5.53 -15.34
N ASN A 25 -3.69 6.67 -15.25
CA ASN A 25 -5.05 6.81 -14.73
C ASN A 25 -5.24 6.43 -13.26
N SER A 26 -4.18 6.05 -12.54
CA SER A 26 -4.24 5.89 -11.09
C SER A 26 -4.31 7.25 -10.39
N PRO A 27 -4.93 7.34 -9.20
CA PRO A 27 -4.89 8.57 -8.43
C PRO A 27 -3.46 9.00 -8.09
N PRO A 28 -3.18 10.31 -8.00
CA PRO A 28 -1.85 10.81 -7.65
C PRO A 28 -1.35 10.19 -6.34
N GLY A 29 -0.11 9.72 -6.36
CA GLY A 29 0.54 9.13 -5.18
C GLY A 29 0.22 7.65 -4.95
N LEU A 30 -0.63 7.02 -5.76
CA LEU A 30 -0.86 5.57 -5.72
C LEU A 30 0.13 4.85 -6.64
N ALA A 31 1.04 4.05 -6.08
CA ALA A 31 2.08 3.36 -6.83
C ALA A 31 1.99 1.84 -6.67
N LEU A 32 2.15 1.12 -7.79
CA LEU A 32 2.30 -0.32 -7.82
C LEU A 32 3.76 -0.69 -7.60
N VAL A 33 4.03 -1.50 -6.59
CA VAL A 33 5.37 -2.00 -6.26
C VAL A 33 5.46 -3.45 -6.69
N LEU A 34 6.42 -3.74 -7.56
CA LEU A 34 6.69 -5.04 -8.20
C LEU A 34 8.07 -5.60 -7.82
N PRO A 35 8.34 -6.90 -8.12
CA PRO A 35 9.65 -7.57 -8.18
C PRO A 35 10.88 -6.66 -8.25
N THR A 36 10.81 -5.95 -9.36
CA THR A 36 11.85 -5.20 -10.04
C THR A 36 11.79 -3.71 -9.71
N SER A 37 10.89 -3.31 -8.82
CA SER A 37 10.76 -1.91 -8.42
C SER A 37 12.02 -1.43 -7.69
N PRO A 38 12.34 -0.11 -7.80
CA PRO A 38 13.46 0.48 -7.08
C PRO A 38 13.47 0.11 -5.59
N VAL A 39 14.66 -0.19 -5.06
CA VAL A 39 14.84 -0.67 -3.68
C VAL A 39 14.20 0.25 -2.63
N GLY A 40 14.14 1.56 -2.86
CA GLY A 40 13.47 2.50 -1.96
C GLY A 40 11.97 2.27 -1.81
N LEU A 41 11.28 1.90 -2.89
CA LEU A 41 9.85 1.56 -2.86
C LEU A 41 9.62 0.23 -2.14
N ARG A 42 10.45 -0.77 -2.44
CA ARG A 42 10.40 -2.08 -1.79
C ARG A 42 10.65 -1.97 -0.28
N ARG A 43 11.64 -1.18 0.14
CA ARG A 43 11.89 -0.87 1.56
C ARG A 43 10.75 -0.10 2.22
N ALA A 44 10.07 0.78 1.48
CA ALA A 44 8.90 1.48 2.01
C ALA A 44 7.74 0.51 2.29
N VAL A 45 7.45 -0.43 1.38
CA VAL A 45 6.47 -1.52 1.61
C VAL A 45 6.83 -2.30 2.87
N GLN A 46 8.09 -2.72 3.01
CA GLN A 46 8.54 -3.47 4.19
C GLN A 46 8.33 -2.65 5.47
N THR A 47 8.79 -1.40 5.49
CA THR A 47 8.68 -0.53 6.67
C THR A 47 7.23 -0.34 7.10
N LEU A 48 6.31 -0.10 6.16
CA LEU A 48 4.89 0.05 6.49
C LEU A 48 4.25 -1.27 6.94
N THR A 49 4.73 -2.40 6.43
CA THR A 49 4.31 -3.73 6.89
C THR A 49 4.75 -3.97 8.33
N ASP A 50 5.97 -3.56 8.68
CA ASP A 50 6.48 -3.66 10.06
C ASP A 50 5.66 -2.79 11.02
N TYR A 51 5.30 -1.57 10.60
CA TYR A 51 4.39 -0.71 11.35
C TYR A 51 3.00 -1.32 11.52
N ALA A 52 2.43 -1.86 10.43
CA ALA A 52 1.14 -2.54 10.47
C ALA A 52 1.17 -3.76 11.41
N SER A 53 2.24 -4.55 11.36
CA SER A 53 2.40 -5.73 12.23
C SER A 53 2.47 -5.35 13.70
N SER A 54 3.23 -4.30 13.99
CA SER A 54 3.38 -3.76 15.35
C SER A 54 2.06 -3.21 15.89
N GLU A 55 1.27 -2.52 15.06
CA GLU A 55 -0.01 -1.93 15.47
C GLU A 55 -1.12 -2.98 15.61
N LEU A 56 -1.24 -3.88 14.63
CA LEU A 56 -2.32 -4.86 14.56
C LEU A 56 -2.06 -6.09 15.44
N HIS A 57 -0.87 -6.20 16.05
CA HIS A 57 -0.43 -7.37 16.82
C HIS A 57 -0.60 -8.70 16.05
N SER A 58 -0.57 -8.61 14.73
CA SER A 58 -0.68 -9.70 13.78
C SER A 58 0.26 -9.38 12.63
N THR A 59 1.05 -10.34 12.16
CA THR A 59 1.79 -10.15 10.91
C THR A 59 0.77 -10.19 9.78
N PRO A 60 0.48 -9.07 9.09
CA PRO A 60 -0.31 -9.14 7.87
C PRO A 60 0.41 -10.11 6.94
N GLY A 61 -0.33 -10.99 6.27
CA GLY A 61 0.20 -11.96 5.32
C GLY A 61 0.82 -11.27 4.09
N VAL A 62 1.92 -10.58 4.29
CA VAL A 62 2.94 -10.37 3.27
C VAL A 62 3.88 -11.52 3.49
N GLU A 63 3.59 -12.69 2.94
CA GLU A 63 4.67 -13.65 2.72
C GLU A 63 5.61 -13.02 1.68
N ARG A 64 6.49 -12.15 2.18
CA ARG A 64 7.78 -11.72 1.66
C ARG A 64 7.78 -11.35 0.17
N CYS A 65 6.93 -10.39 -0.21
CA CYS A 65 6.92 -9.88 -1.59
C CYS A 65 8.26 -9.26 -1.99
N TYR A 66 9.06 -8.73 -1.04
CA TYR A 66 10.31 -8.04 -1.34
C TYR A 66 11.38 -8.25 -0.26
N ASP A 67 12.39 -9.08 -0.52
CA ASP A 67 13.59 -9.09 0.30
C ASP A 67 14.46 -7.85 -0.01
N GLY A 68 14.46 -6.91 0.93
CA GLY A 68 15.39 -5.78 0.94
C GLY A 68 16.76 -6.11 1.52
N ASN A 69 16.87 -7.25 2.20
CA ASN A 69 18.08 -7.81 2.83
C ASN A 69 17.84 -9.31 2.93
N GLY A 70 18.46 -10.11 2.05
CA GLY A 70 18.32 -11.56 2.10
C GLY A 70 18.64 -12.07 3.50
N TYR A 71 17.72 -12.80 4.11
CA TYR A 71 18.06 -13.84 5.10
C TYR A 71 17.02 -14.94 5.24
N HIS A 72 15.78 -14.77 4.74
CA HIS A 72 14.91 -15.91 4.48
C HIS A 72 13.98 -15.61 3.28
N ALA A 73 14.41 -15.93 2.06
CA ALA A 73 13.55 -15.79 0.88
C ALA A 73 12.77 -17.10 0.66
N GLN A 74 11.48 -17.11 0.99
CA GLN A 74 10.53 -17.77 0.09
C GLN A 74 10.41 -16.85 -1.12
N ALA A 75 10.46 -17.39 -2.34
CA ALA A 75 10.39 -16.60 -3.58
C ALA A 75 9.17 -15.66 -3.56
N PRO A 76 9.26 -14.46 -4.20
CA PRO A 76 8.12 -13.56 -4.29
C PRO A 76 6.91 -14.32 -4.85
N ASN A 77 5.77 -14.25 -4.18
CA ASN A 77 4.55 -14.83 -4.72
C ASN A 77 4.18 -14.07 -6.01
N PRO A 78 4.27 -14.69 -7.20
CA PRO A 78 4.00 -14.00 -8.47
C PRO A 78 2.55 -13.51 -8.57
N SER A 79 1.66 -14.02 -7.72
CA SER A 79 0.25 -13.64 -7.64
C SER A 79 -0.02 -12.48 -6.68
N ALA A 80 0.99 -11.86 -6.07
CA ALA A 80 0.82 -10.75 -5.13
C ALA A 80 1.28 -9.40 -5.70
N GLU A 81 0.39 -8.41 -5.66
CA GLU A 81 0.66 -7.02 -6.07
C GLU A 81 0.53 -6.08 -4.85
N ALA A 82 1.63 -5.40 -4.51
CA ALA A 82 1.65 -4.42 -3.42
C ALA A 82 1.43 -3.01 -3.94
N TRP A 83 0.55 -2.26 -3.29
CA TRP A 83 0.32 -0.85 -3.57
C TRP A 83 0.80 0.02 -2.43
N LEU A 84 1.37 1.17 -2.77
CA LEU A 84 1.73 2.23 -1.83
C LEU A 84 0.91 3.48 -2.09
N TRP A 85 0.42 4.09 -1.02
CA TRP A 85 0.02 5.49 -1.03
C TRP A 85 1.20 6.34 -0.60
N ALA A 86 1.48 7.39 -1.36
CA ALA A 86 2.47 8.39 -1.01
C ALA A 86 1.87 9.80 -1.12
N ILE A 87 2.28 10.69 -0.21
CA ILE A 87 1.92 12.10 -0.23
C ILE A 87 3.18 12.95 -0.25
N GLU A 88 3.09 14.14 -0.84
CA GLU A 88 4.14 15.16 -0.65
C GLU A 88 4.15 15.60 0.81
N ALA A 89 5.32 15.54 1.44
CA ALA A 89 5.50 16.02 2.80
C ALA A 89 6.09 17.43 2.83
N TRP A 90 6.23 17.95 4.05
CA TRP A 90 6.73 19.30 4.33
C TRP A 90 8.16 19.54 3.82
N ASP A 91 8.95 18.49 3.62
CA ASP A 91 10.31 18.55 3.08
C ASP A 91 10.37 18.31 1.56
N GLU A 92 9.24 18.45 0.87
CA GLU A 92 9.06 18.26 -0.57
C GLU A 92 9.45 16.87 -1.08
N LYS A 93 9.65 15.92 -0.16
CA LYS A 93 9.92 14.51 -0.48
C LYS A 93 8.64 13.72 -0.29
N PRO A 94 8.26 12.87 -1.26
CA PRO A 94 7.14 11.97 -1.08
C PRO A 94 7.38 11.01 0.10
N ARG A 95 6.35 10.83 0.92
CA ARG A 95 6.33 9.91 2.07
C ARG A 95 5.33 8.80 1.82
N ALA A 96 5.75 7.55 1.97
CA ALA A 96 4.83 6.43 1.91
C ALA A 96 3.95 6.43 3.16
N ILE A 97 2.64 6.58 3.02
CA ILE A 97 1.70 6.72 4.13
C ILE A 97 0.70 5.57 4.24
N GLY A 98 0.73 4.63 3.30
CA GLY A 98 -0.15 3.49 3.32
C GLY A 98 0.33 2.41 2.39
N VAL A 99 -0.12 1.20 2.64
CA VAL A 99 0.20 0.01 1.88
C VAL A 99 -1.00 -0.92 1.84
N CYS A 100 -1.20 -1.61 0.73
CA CYS A 100 -2.10 -2.76 0.69
C CYS A 100 -1.57 -3.84 -0.25
N VAL A 101 -2.08 -5.06 -0.11
CA VAL A 101 -1.71 -6.18 -0.96
C VAL A 101 -2.95 -6.77 -1.61
N MET A 102 -2.87 -6.92 -2.93
CA MET A 102 -3.82 -7.66 -3.74
C MET A 102 -3.21 -9.03 -4.04
N LEU A 103 -3.95 -10.10 -3.77
CA LEU A 103 -3.54 -11.47 -4.03
C LEU A 103 -4.49 -12.12 -5.03
N GLU A 104 -3.94 -12.72 -6.07
CA GLU A 104 -4.68 -13.54 -7.03
C GLU A 104 -4.75 -14.99 -6.51
N HIS A 105 -5.94 -15.43 -6.09
CA HIS A 105 -6.15 -16.79 -5.57
C HIS A 105 -6.44 -17.81 -6.67
N ALA A 106 -6.98 -17.34 -7.79
CA ALA A 106 -7.26 -18.10 -9.00
C ALA A 106 -7.21 -17.13 -10.19
N PRO A 107 -7.09 -17.59 -11.44
CA PRO A 107 -6.99 -16.70 -12.60
C PRO A 107 -8.08 -15.62 -12.60
N SER A 108 -7.67 -14.35 -12.61
CA SER A 108 -8.51 -13.15 -12.55
C SER A 108 -9.39 -13.03 -11.29
N THR A 109 -9.11 -13.80 -10.24
CA THR A 109 -9.84 -13.77 -8.97
C THR A 109 -8.95 -13.17 -7.89
N TRP A 110 -9.19 -11.90 -7.59
CA TRP A 110 -8.36 -11.13 -6.68
C TRP A 110 -9.02 -10.94 -5.31
N ALA A 111 -8.19 -10.86 -4.28
CA ALA A 111 -8.57 -10.44 -2.94
C ALA A 111 -7.65 -9.34 -2.44
N LEU A 112 -8.21 -8.33 -1.79
CA LEU A 112 -7.48 -7.39 -0.94
C LEU A 112 -7.23 -8.11 0.39
N THR A 113 -6.02 -8.61 0.61
CA THR A 113 -5.71 -9.44 1.78
C THR A 113 -5.54 -8.62 3.05
N TRP A 114 -4.94 -7.44 2.92
CA TRP A 114 -4.85 -6.46 3.99
C TRP A 114 -4.54 -5.08 3.43
N ALA A 115 -4.89 -4.06 4.21
CA ALA A 115 -4.53 -2.68 3.95
C ALA A 115 -4.20 -1.99 5.27
N TRP A 116 -3.16 -1.16 5.25
CA TRP A 116 -2.79 -0.31 6.36
C TRP A 116 -2.54 1.12 5.87
N MET A 117 -2.96 2.07 6.69
CA MET A 117 -2.74 3.49 6.48
C MET A 117 -2.16 4.07 7.75
N HIS A 118 -1.21 4.98 7.61
CA HIS A 118 -0.62 5.73 8.70
C HIS A 118 -1.73 6.38 9.55
N PRO A 119 -1.71 6.27 10.89
CA PRO A 119 -2.81 6.72 11.75
C PRO A 119 -3.31 8.14 11.46
N PHE A 120 -2.39 9.10 11.25
CA PHE A 120 -2.73 10.49 10.90
C PHE A 120 -3.31 10.71 9.50
N GLU A 121 -3.17 9.74 8.60
CA GLU A 121 -3.66 9.81 7.22
C GLU A 121 -4.95 8.99 7.01
N ARG A 122 -5.42 8.29 8.05
CA ARG A 122 -6.71 7.58 8.00
C ARG A 122 -7.88 8.55 7.82
N ARG A 123 -8.94 8.08 7.18
CA ARG A 123 -10.19 8.84 6.95
C ARG A 123 -10.00 10.16 6.16
N ARG A 124 -8.89 10.32 5.44
CA ARG A 124 -8.65 11.45 4.52
C ARG A 124 -9.03 11.16 3.06
N GLY A 125 -9.75 10.05 2.83
CA GLY A 125 -10.26 9.68 1.52
C GLY A 125 -9.24 9.05 0.56
N HIS A 126 -8.03 8.71 1.01
CA HIS A 126 -7.00 8.04 0.19
C HIS A 126 -7.52 6.75 -0.44
N LEU A 127 -8.09 5.85 0.37
CA LEU A 127 -8.69 4.61 -0.12
C LEU A 127 -9.96 4.88 -0.95
N THR A 128 -10.80 5.84 -0.54
CA THR A 128 -12.02 6.20 -1.28
C THR A 128 -11.71 6.63 -2.72
N LYS A 129 -10.64 7.42 -2.91
CA LYS A 129 -10.16 7.88 -4.22
C LYS A 129 -9.52 6.76 -5.04
N ALA A 130 -8.78 5.86 -4.40
CA ALA A 130 -8.14 4.71 -5.03
C ALA A 130 -9.12 3.60 -5.44
N TRP A 131 -10.23 3.46 -4.71
CA TRP A 131 -11.12 2.32 -4.85
C TRP A 131 -11.69 2.10 -6.26
N PRO A 132 -12.21 3.12 -6.98
CA PRO A 132 -12.72 2.91 -8.34
C PRO A 132 -11.63 2.44 -9.31
N TYR A 133 -10.40 2.92 -9.13
CA TYR A 133 -9.26 2.47 -9.93
C TYR A 133 -8.90 1.02 -9.62
N LEU A 134 -8.86 0.64 -8.34
CA LEU A 134 -8.61 -0.75 -7.93
C LEU A 134 -9.70 -1.69 -8.46
N GLN A 135 -10.97 -1.30 -8.41
CA GLN A 135 -12.09 -2.08 -8.97
C GLN A 135 -11.98 -2.20 -10.49
N SER A 136 -11.59 -1.13 -11.19
CA SER A 136 -11.38 -1.17 -12.63
C SER A 136 -10.22 -2.10 -13.01
N ARG A 137 -9.17 -2.20 -12.18
CA ARG A 137 -7.99 -3.03 -12.45
C ARG A 137 -8.22 -4.50 -12.12
N TYR A 138 -8.83 -4.79 -10.98
CA TYR A 138 -8.95 -6.14 -10.44
C TYR A 138 -10.36 -6.75 -10.59
N GLY A 139 -11.30 -6.01 -11.15
CA GLY A 139 -12.71 -6.40 -11.23
C GLY A 139 -13.38 -6.41 -9.85
N ALA A 140 -14.37 -7.28 -9.69
CA ALA A 140 -15.05 -7.50 -8.41
C ALA A 140 -14.16 -8.35 -7.48
N PHE A 141 -13.15 -7.73 -6.89
CA PHE A 141 -12.28 -8.38 -5.91
C PHE A 141 -12.94 -8.49 -4.53
N THR A 142 -12.57 -9.52 -3.77
CA THR A 142 -13.04 -9.71 -2.39
C THR A 142 -12.12 -9.00 -1.40
N VAL A 143 -12.58 -8.76 -0.17
CA VAL A 143 -11.71 -8.28 0.91
C VAL A 143 -11.59 -9.41 1.92
N ASP A 144 -10.36 -9.91 2.11
CA ASP A 144 -10.11 -10.98 3.07
C ASP A 144 -10.10 -10.40 4.49
N GLN A 145 -10.79 -11.08 5.41
CA GLN A 145 -10.89 -10.75 6.84
C GLN A 145 -10.93 -9.23 7.14
N PRO A 146 -11.95 -8.50 6.65
CA PRO A 146 -11.97 -7.05 6.77
C PRO A 146 -12.02 -6.62 8.24
N SER A 147 -11.10 -5.75 8.63
CA SER A 147 -11.14 -5.09 9.95
C SER A 147 -12.42 -4.26 10.11
N ALA A 148 -12.82 -3.93 11.34
CA ALA A 148 -14.00 -3.08 11.58
C ALA A 148 -13.97 -1.75 10.81
N ALA A 149 -12.78 -1.14 10.65
CA ALA A 149 -12.61 0.07 9.85
C ALA A 149 -12.83 -0.19 8.35
N MET A 150 -12.38 -1.33 7.84
CA MET A 150 -12.60 -1.73 6.44
C MET A 150 -14.08 -2.09 6.20
N GLN A 151 -14.74 -2.78 7.13
CA GLN A 151 -16.18 -3.07 7.05
C GLN A 151 -17.00 -1.78 7.00
N ALA A 152 -16.69 -0.82 7.88
CA ALA A 152 -17.35 0.49 7.85
C ALA A 152 -17.09 1.25 6.54
N PHE A 153 -15.88 1.15 5.97
CA PHE A 153 -15.58 1.70 4.66
C PHE A 153 -16.40 1.04 3.55
N LEU A 154 -16.55 -0.29 3.57
CA LEU A 154 -17.30 -1.05 2.56
C LEU A 154 -18.81 -0.80 2.63
N ALA A 155 -19.37 -0.69 3.84
CA ALA A 155 -20.80 -0.44 4.04
C ALA A 155 -21.25 0.96 3.58
N GLY A 156 -20.32 1.91 3.50
CA GLY A 156 -20.59 3.28 3.04
C GLY A 156 -20.51 3.47 1.53
N ARG A 157 -20.51 2.38 0.73
CA ARG A 157 -20.34 2.40 -0.72
C ARG A 157 -21.52 1.80 -1.45
#